data_AF-A0AAI9KRM9-F1
#
_entry.id   AF-A0AAI9KRM9-F1
#
_cell.length_a   1.000
_cell.length_b   1.000
_cell.length_c   1.000
_cell.angle_alpha   90.00
_cell.angle_beta   90.00
_cell.angle_gamma   90.00
#
_symmetry.space_group_name_H-M   'P 1'
#
loop_
_entity.id
_entity.type
_entity.pdbx_description
1 polymer ?
#
loop_
_entity_poly.entity_id
_entity_poly.type
_entity_poly.pdbx_seq_one_letter_code
_entity_poly.pdbx_strand_id
1 'polypeptide(L)'
;MPHELALSHYSRQWLELVAAKARLQPVHSGKHWLLHITPDSPHVRTVTLQVRWSGVQWQLLTISNADDWRTMNQPVNEICVDPKRRCFWHCQAGPVPLTEQPRVLASFLADLQRICIHRGFTVESDPLPHEEGADDQNTARP
;
A
#
# COMPACT_ATOMS: atom_id res chain seq x y z
N MET A 1 9.88 13.09 1.39
CA MET A 1 9.74 12.07 0.32
C MET A 1 9.23 10.77 0.94
N PRO A 2 8.05 10.23 0.56
CA PRO A 2 7.70 8.88 1.00
C PRO A 2 8.70 7.90 0.38
N HIS A 3 9.36 7.11 1.23
CA HIS A 3 10.25 6.05 0.78
C HIS A 3 9.39 4.89 0.25
N GLU A 4 9.68 4.45 -0.98
CA GLU A 4 9.08 3.25 -1.57
C GLU A 4 9.40 2.02 -0.71
N LEU A 5 8.42 1.14 -0.55
CA LEU A 5 8.61 -0.15 0.12
C LEU A 5 9.38 -1.09 -0.79
N ALA A 6 10.40 -1.76 -0.23
CA ALA A 6 11.21 -2.70 -0.98
C ALA A 6 10.38 -3.93 -1.40
N LEU A 7 10.04 -3.99 -2.69
CA LEU A 7 9.30 -5.10 -3.28
C LEU A 7 10.22 -6.09 -4.01
N SER A 8 9.93 -7.37 -3.83
CA SER A 8 10.45 -8.46 -4.66
C SER A 8 9.99 -8.31 -6.12
N HIS A 9 10.68 -8.98 -7.05
CA HIS A 9 10.28 -9.01 -8.46
C HIS A 9 8.82 -9.50 -8.64
N TYR A 10 8.45 -10.59 -7.98
CA TYR A 10 7.09 -11.14 -8.04
C TYR A 10 6.04 -10.18 -7.46
N SER A 11 6.38 -9.51 -6.35
CA SER A 11 5.51 -8.50 -5.75
C SER A 11 5.27 -7.30 -6.66
N ARG A 12 6.28 -6.87 -7.43
CA ARG A 12 6.11 -5.81 -8.43
C ARG A 12 5.22 -6.25 -9.59
N GLN A 13 5.47 -7.43 -10.16
CA GLN A 13 4.62 -7.95 -11.24
C GLN A 13 3.15 -8.06 -10.82
N TRP A 14 2.91 -8.48 -9.59
CA TRP A 14 1.56 -8.51 -9.06
C TRP A 14 0.96 -7.10 -8.87
N LEU A 15 1.76 -6.12 -8.41
CA LEU A 15 1.31 -4.73 -8.29
C LEU A 15 0.88 -4.16 -9.65
N GLU A 16 1.63 -4.44 -10.72
CA GLU A 16 1.27 -4.10 -12.09
C GLU A 16 -0.09 -4.71 -12.49
N LEU A 17 -0.34 -5.98 -12.13
CA LEU A 17 -1.61 -6.65 -12.39
C LEU A 17 -2.77 -6.01 -11.61
N VAL A 18 -2.56 -5.67 -10.33
CA VAL A 18 -3.58 -5.00 -9.49
C VAL A 18 -3.91 -3.63 -10.08
N ALA A 19 -2.92 -2.83 -10.46
CA ALA A 19 -3.12 -1.52 -11.08
C ALA A 19 -3.84 -1.61 -12.43
N ALA A 20 -3.51 -2.62 -13.25
CA ALA A 20 -4.23 -2.90 -14.50
C ALA A 20 -5.69 -3.29 -14.25
N LYS A 21 -5.97 -4.09 -13.20
CA LYS A 21 -7.32 -4.49 -12.81
C LYS A 21 -8.16 -3.30 -12.31
N ALA A 22 -7.52 -2.35 -11.63
CA ALA A 22 -8.08 -1.04 -11.28
C ALA A 22 -8.24 -0.09 -12.49
N ARG A 23 -7.81 -0.51 -13.69
CA ARG A 23 -7.87 0.28 -14.93
C ARG A 23 -7.11 1.61 -14.83
N LEU A 24 -6.04 1.65 -14.05
CA LEU A 24 -5.21 2.84 -13.93
C LEU A 24 -4.42 3.09 -15.22
N GLN A 25 -4.50 4.31 -15.73
CA GLN A 25 -3.74 4.77 -16.91
C GLN A 25 -3.03 6.11 -16.57
N PRO A 26 -1.93 6.06 -15.82
CA PRO A 26 -1.22 7.26 -15.41
C PRO A 26 -0.55 7.93 -16.63
N VAL A 27 -0.95 9.16 -16.93
CA VAL A 27 -0.34 9.96 -18.01
C VAL A 27 0.96 10.64 -17.56
N HIS A 28 1.07 10.97 -16.27
CA HIS A 28 2.19 11.70 -15.70
C HIS A 28 2.80 10.95 -14.51
N SER A 29 4.12 11.06 -14.33
CA SER A 29 4.80 10.55 -13.14
C SER A 29 4.34 11.29 -11.87
N GLY A 30 4.54 10.68 -10.71
CA GLY A 30 4.21 11.26 -9.41
C GLY A 30 2.73 11.22 -9.04
N LYS A 31 1.86 10.69 -9.91
CA LYS A 31 0.44 10.48 -9.58
C LYS A 31 0.30 9.35 -8.55
N HIS A 32 -0.63 9.54 -7.62
CA HIS A 32 -0.88 8.66 -6.49
C HIS A 32 -2.30 8.11 -6.52
N TRP A 33 -2.45 6.88 -6.06
CA TRP A 33 -3.75 6.24 -5.88
C TRP A 33 -3.79 5.46 -4.59
N LEU A 34 -4.99 5.35 -4.02
CA LEU A 34 -5.36 4.25 -3.14
C LEU A 34 -5.95 3.14 -3.99
N LEU A 35 -5.51 1.91 -3.76
CA LEU A 35 -6.06 0.70 -4.36
C LEU A 35 -6.66 -0.14 -3.25
N HIS A 36 -7.96 -0.42 -3.32
CA HIS A 36 -8.68 -1.25 -2.36
C HIS A 36 -8.88 -2.64 -2.96
N ILE A 37 -8.09 -3.59 -2.49
CA ILE A 37 -8.11 -4.99 -2.92
C ILE A 37 -9.03 -5.75 -2.00
N THR A 38 -10.15 -6.24 -2.52
CA THR A 38 -11.10 -7.07 -1.75
C THR A 38 -11.07 -8.49 -2.29
N PRO A 39 -10.44 -9.45 -1.58
CA PRO A 39 -10.43 -10.84 -2.03
C PRO A 39 -11.83 -11.45 -1.96
N ASP A 40 -12.15 -12.35 -2.88
CA ASP A 40 -13.46 -13.02 -2.95
C ASP A 40 -13.54 -14.15 -1.89
N SER A 41 -13.40 -13.77 -0.62
CA SER A 41 -13.39 -14.67 0.52
C SER A 41 -14.08 -14.00 1.72
N PRO A 42 -15.08 -14.65 2.35
CA PRO A 42 -15.86 -14.03 3.42
C PRO A 42 -15.05 -13.69 4.68
N HIS A 43 -13.85 -14.27 4.82
CA HIS A 43 -12.99 -14.10 5.99
C HIS A 43 -11.78 -13.19 5.72
N VAL A 44 -11.60 -12.71 4.50
CA VAL A 44 -10.46 -11.87 4.13
C VAL A 44 -10.94 -10.44 3.96
N ARG A 45 -10.24 -9.53 4.63
CA ARG A 45 -10.57 -8.10 4.64
C ARG A 45 -9.98 -7.39 3.43
N THR A 46 -10.53 -6.22 3.14
CA THR A 46 -10.03 -5.34 2.09
C THR A 46 -8.67 -4.77 2.47
N VAL A 47 -7.68 -4.97 1.60
CA VAL A 47 -6.35 -4.41 1.76
C VAL A 47 -6.24 -3.14 0.91
N THR A 48 -5.89 -2.04 1.55
CA THR A 48 -5.62 -0.76 0.92
C THR A 48 -4.12 -0.59 0.64
N LEU A 49 -3.77 -0.34 -0.61
CA LEU A 49 -2.41 0.01 -1.03
C LEU A 49 -2.36 1.49 -1.43
N GLN A 50 -1.38 2.24 -0.93
CA GLN A 50 -1.04 3.53 -1.55
C GLN A 50 0.07 3.30 -2.57
N VAL A 51 -0.20 3.65 -3.83
CA VAL A 51 0.73 3.48 -4.93
C VAL A 51 1.08 4.80 -5.59
N ARG A 52 2.26 4.86 -6.19
CA ARG A 52 2.73 5.97 -7.02
C ARG A 52 3.17 5.46 -8.38
N TRP A 53 2.79 6.16 -9.44
CA TRP A 53 3.41 5.95 -10.76
C TRP A 53 4.74 6.69 -10.84
N SER A 54 5.84 5.99 -11.07
CA SER A 54 7.16 6.63 -11.20
C SER A 54 7.40 7.25 -12.59
N GLY A 55 6.55 6.96 -13.57
CA GLY A 55 6.81 7.21 -15.00
C GLY A 55 7.13 5.95 -15.78
N VAL A 56 7.66 4.91 -15.10
CA VAL A 56 8.06 3.64 -15.73
C VAL A 56 7.53 2.38 -15.03
N GLN A 57 7.22 2.48 -13.74
CA GLN A 57 6.70 1.36 -12.93
C GLN A 57 5.88 1.87 -11.75
N TRP A 58 4.99 1.02 -11.24
CA TRP A 58 4.28 1.26 -9.98
C TRP A 58 5.19 1.06 -8.76
N GLN A 59 5.12 2.02 -7.83
CA GLN A 59 5.82 1.99 -6.55
C GLN A 59 4.81 1.85 -5.43
N LEU A 60 5.04 0.93 -4.49
CA LEU A 60 4.22 0.79 -3.29
C LEU A 60 4.76 1.71 -2.20
N LEU A 61 3.92 2.61 -1.70
CA LEU A 61 4.26 3.53 -0.61
C LEU A 61 3.76 2.99 0.73
N THR A 62 2.51 2.55 0.78
CA THR A 62 1.88 2.05 2.02
C THR A 62 1.02 0.83 1.73
N ILE A 63 0.80 0.03 2.76
CA ILE A 63 -0.13 -1.09 2.76
C ILE A 63 -0.82 -1.15 4.12
N SER A 64 -2.14 -1.30 4.10
CA SER A 64 -2.98 -1.37 5.29
C SER A 64 -4.14 -2.30 5.05
N ASN A 65 -4.48 -3.14 6.03
CA ASN A 65 -5.69 -3.95 6.02
C ASN A 65 -6.84 -3.28 6.81
N ALA A 66 -6.68 -2.02 7.23
CA ALA A 66 -7.55 -1.40 8.22
C ALA A 66 -8.84 -0.84 7.61
N ASP A 67 -9.96 -1.44 8.00
CA ASP A 67 -11.18 -0.70 8.30
C ASP A 67 -10.89 0.06 9.60
N ASP A 68 -11.07 1.39 9.60
CA ASP A 68 -10.73 2.36 10.66
C ASP A 68 -9.83 1.86 11.82
N TRP A 69 -8.59 2.37 11.85
CA TRP A 69 -7.58 2.14 12.90
C TRP A 69 -8.09 2.33 14.36
N ARG A 70 -9.24 3.00 14.54
CA ARG A 70 -9.89 3.24 15.83
C ARG A 70 -10.55 1.99 16.43
N THR A 71 -10.77 0.94 15.63
CA THR A 71 -11.45 -0.31 16.04
C THR A 71 -10.57 -1.54 16.06
N MET A 72 -9.23 -1.40 16.11
CA MET A 72 -8.23 -2.49 16.24
C MET A 72 -8.32 -3.30 17.56
N ASN A 73 -9.51 -3.53 18.10
CA ASN A 73 -9.75 -4.40 19.26
C ASN A 73 -9.79 -5.89 18.88
N GLN A 74 -9.75 -6.23 17.58
CA GLN A 74 -9.73 -7.63 17.14
C GLN A 74 -8.30 -8.05 16.76
N PRO A 75 -7.76 -9.13 17.36
CA PRO A 75 -6.47 -9.68 16.97
C PRO A 75 -6.61 -10.41 15.63
N VAL A 76 -6.54 -9.67 14.52
CA VAL A 76 -6.52 -10.21 13.16
C VAL A 76 -5.11 -10.03 12.59
N ASN A 77 -4.66 -10.97 11.75
CA ASN A 77 -3.38 -10.85 11.05
C ASN A 77 -3.45 -9.68 10.06
N GLU A 78 -3.00 -8.52 10.50
CA GLU A 78 -3.07 -7.26 9.77
C GLU A 78 -1.68 -6.64 9.73
N ILE A 79 -1.33 -6.10 8.58
CA ILE A 79 -0.15 -5.26 8.39
C ILE A 79 -0.62 -3.81 8.25
N CYS A 80 0.01 -2.89 8.97
CA CYS A 80 -0.17 -1.45 8.75
C CYS A 80 1.20 -0.81 8.56
N VAL A 81 1.37 -0.10 7.46
CA VAL A 81 2.63 0.56 7.12
C VAL A 81 2.41 2.06 6.93
N ASP A 82 3.02 2.86 7.81
CA ASP A 82 3.09 4.31 7.67
C ASP A 82 4.55 4.71 7.35
N PRO A 83 4.89 5.01 6.09
CA PRO A 83 6.23 5.41 5.69
C PRO A 83 6.56 6.85 6.11
N LYS A 84 5.55 7.72 6.38
CA LYS A 84 5.78 9.06 6.89
C LYS A 84 6.26 8.98 8.33
N ARG A 85 5.60 8.15 9.14
CA ARG A 85 5.97 7.91 10.55
C ARG A 85 7.04 6.83 10.73
N ARG A 86 7.41 6.13 9.65
CA ARG A 86 8.31 4.97 9.67
C ARG A 86 7.86 3.89 10.65
N CYS A 87 6.54 3.71 10.78
CA CYS A 87 5.95 2.74 11.68
C CYS A 87 5.38 1.57 10.89
N PHE A 88 5.69 0.36 11.35
CA PHE A 88 5.14 -0.88 10.80
C PHE A 88 4.54 -1.66 11.96
N TRP A 89 3.30 -2.10 11.79
CA TRP A 89 2.58 -2.85 12.80
C TRP A 89 2.09 -4.16 12.23
N HIS A 90 2.22 -5.21 13.02
CA HIS A 90 1.49 -6.45 12.83
C HIS A 90 0.46 -6.50 13.95
N CYS A 91 -0.85 -6.33 13.67
CA CYS A 91 -1.83 -6.05 14.73
C CYS A 91 -1.91 -7.15 15.81
N GLN A 92 -1.44 -8.37 15.54
CA GLN A 92 -1.32 -9.45 16.54
C GLN A 92 -0.01 -9.48 17.35
N ALA A 93 1.01 -8.71 16.95
CA ALA A 93 2.35 -8.73 17.55
C ALA A 93 2.90 -7.35 17.93
N GLY A 94 2.16 -6.27 17.62
CA GLY A 94 2.59 -4.90 17.87
C GLY A 94 3.55 -4.37 16.80
N PRO A 95 4.40 -3.38 17.15
CA PRO A 95 5.30 -2.77 16.19
C PRO A 95 6.38 -3.78 15.76
N VAL A 96 6.68 -3.80 14.46
CA VAL A 96 7.71 -4.68 13.90
C VAL A 96 9.02 -3.91 13.81
N PRO A 97 10.16 -4.50 14.24
CA PRO A 97 11.47 -3.90 14.05
C PRO A 97 11.76 -3.62 12.57
N LEU A 98 12.44 -2.51 12.29
CA LEU A 98 12.77 -2.11 10.91
C LEU A 98 13.58 -3.18 10.15
N THR A 99 14.39 -3.99 10.84
CA THR A 99 15.15 -5.10 10.24
C THR A 99 14.27 -6.26 9.79
N GLU A 100 13.12 -6.44 10.44
CA GLU A 100 12.14 -7.49 10.13
C GLU A 100 11.11 -7.03 9.08
N GLN A 101 10.99 -5.72 8.86
CA GLN A 101 10.03 -5.12 7.94
C GLN A 101 10.03 -5.77 6.54
N PRO A 102 11.17 -6.01 5.86
CA PRO A 102 11.15 -6.61 4.52
C PRO A 102 10.58 -8.03 4.53
N ARG A 103 10.88 -8.81 5.57
CA ARG A 103 10.40 -10.19 5.71
C ARG A 103 8.90 -10.24 5.96
N VAL A 104 8.40 -9.41 6.87
CA VAL A 104 6.97 -9.37 7.20
C VAL A 104 6.15 -8.84 6.02
N LEU A 105 6.63 -7.80 5.34
CA LEU A 105 6.00 -7.29 4.12
C LEU A 105 5.96 -8.37 3.02
N ALA A 106 7.08 -9.05 2.77
CA ALA A 106 7.14 -10.10 1.75
C ALA A 106 6.18 -11.26 2.06
N SER A 107 6.12 -11.69 3.32
CA SER A 107 5.19 -12.74 3.76
C SER A 107 3.73 -12.32 3.56
N PHE A 108 3.38 -11.11 3.98
CA PHE A 108 2.02 -10.60 3.85
C PHE A 108 1.59 -10.51 2.38
N LEU A 109 2.45 -9.94 1.52
CA LEU A 109 2.17 -9.83 0.09
C LEU A 109 2.04 -11.21 -0.56
N ALA A 110 2.89 -12.17 -0.21
CA ALA A 110 2.79 -13.53 -0.73
C ALA A 110 1.47 -14.21 -0.36
N ASP A 111 1.00 -14.04 0.89
CA ASP A 111 -0.28 -14.57 1.32
C ASP A 111 -1.47 -13.89 0.64
N LEU A 112 -1.46 -12.56 0.55
CA LEU A 112 -2.48 -11.79 -0.15
C LEU A 112 -2.57 -12.19 -1.63
N GLN A 113 -1.42 -12.30 -2.29
CA GLN A 113 -1.30 -12.76 -3.67
C GLN A 113 -1.90 -14.14 -3.85
N ARG A 114 -1.50 -15.09 -3.00
CA ARG A 114 -1.98 -16.46 -3.04
C ARG A 114 -3.51 -16.51 -2.91
N ILE A 115 -4.08 -15.76 -1.95
CA ILE A 115 -5.53 -15.70 -1.77
C ILE A 115 -6.20 -15.12 -3.02
N CYS A 116 -5.71 -13.99 -3.53
CA CYS A 116 -6.26 -13.31 -4.70
C CYS A 116 -6.22 -14.20 -5.96
N ILE A 117 -5.13 -14.94 -6.17
CA ILE A 117 -4.96 -15.85 -7.31
C ILE A 117 -5.94 -17.03 -7.22
N HIS A 118 -6.09 -17.62 -6.03
CA HIS A 118 -6.91 -18.83 -5.87
C HIS A 118 -8.40 -18.56 -5.75
N ARG A 119 -8.79 -17.40 -5.23
CA ARG A 119 -10.20 -17.10 -4.93
C ARG A 119 -10.82 -16.07 -5.87
N GLY A 120 -10.00 -15.26 -6.53
CA GLY A 120 -10.47 -14.03 -7.15
C GLY A 120 -10.40 -12.86 -6.16
N PHE A 121 -10.62 -11.67 -6.70
CA PHE A 121 -10.63 -10.41 -5.95
C PHE A 121 -11.22 -9.30 -6.81
N THR A 122 -11.70 -8.23 -6.18
CA THR A 122 -12.01 -6.96 -6.83
C THR A 122 -10.97 -5.91 -6.46
N VAL A 123 -10.82 -4.90 -7.31
CA VAL A 123 -9.96 -3.75 -7.02
C VAL A 123 -10.75 -2.48 -7.31
N GLU A 124 -10.88 -1.65 -6.30
CA GLU A 124 -11.37 -0.28 -6.44
C GLU A 124 -10.19 0.68 -6.31
N SER A 125 -10.30 1.87 -6.89
CA SER A 125 -9.21 2.84 -6.87
C SER A 125 -9.70 4.26 -6.67
N ASP A 126 -9.06 4.96 -5.74
CA ASP A 126 -9.30 6.37 -5.49
C ASP A 126 -8.05 7.20 -5.83
N PRO A 127 -8.15 8.20 -6.72
CA PRO A 127 -7.03 9.08 -7.01
C PRO A 127 -6.73 9.94 -5.78
N LEU A 128 -5.44 10.03 -5.43
CA LEU A 128 -5.00 10.95 -4.39
C LEU A 128 -4.54 12.27 -5.04
N PRO A 129 -4.85 13.42 -4.43
CA PRO A 129 -4.34 14.70 -4.91
C PRO A 129 -2.81 14.66 -5.00
N HIS A 130 -2.29 15.25 -6.08
CA HIS A 130 -0.86 15.35 -6.29
C HIS A 130 -0.29 16.40 -5.33
N GLU A 131 0.30 15.98 -4.22
CA GLU A 131 1.06 16.87 -3.34
C GLU A 131 2.44 17.13 -3.96
N GLU A 132 2.52 18.05 -4.91
CA GLU A 132 3.77 18.72 -5.26
C GLU A 132 3.97 19.91 -4.31
N GLY A 133 4.93 19.80 -3.39
CA GLY A 133 5.59 20.92 -2.70
C GLY A 133 4.71 21.93 -1.96
N ALA A 134 4.19 21.57 -0.78
CA ALA A 134 3.78 22.56 0.25
C ALA A 134 4.92 22.81 1.25
N ASP A 135 6.16 22.93 0.77
CA ASP A 135 7.33 23.26 1.61
C ASP A 135 8.33 24.15 0.85
N ASP A 136 7.81 25.15 0.11
CA ASP A 136 8.65 26.18 -0.50
C ASP A 136 7.93 27.55 -0.60
N GLN A 137 7.09 27.85 0.38
CA GLN A 137 6.59 29.21 0.62
C GLN A 137 6.60 29.52 2.11
N ASN A 138 7.79 29.79 2.67
CA ASN A 138 7.86 30.75 3.75
C ASN A 138 9.07 31.68 3.56
N THR A 139 8.72 32.89 3.13
CA THR A 139 9.45 34.15 3.26
C THR A 139 10.76 34.31 2.48
N ALA A 140 10.61 34.62 1.20
CA ALA A 140 11.40 35.70 0.62
C ALA A 140 10.60 37.03 0.72
N ARG A 141 11.31 38.03 1.25
CA ARG A 141 11.17 39.50 1.06
C ARG A 141 10.35 40.33 2.03
N PRO A 142 10.69 41.64 2.17
CA PRO A 142 11.80 42.39 1.54
C PRO A 142 12.99 42.66 2.45
#